data_AF-A0A1G6ZJX5-F1
#
_entry.id   AF-A0A1G6ZJX5-F1
#
_cell.length_a   1.000
_cell.length_b   1.000
_cell.length_c   1.000
_cell.angle_alpha   90.00
_cell.angle_beta   90.00
_cell.angle_gamma   90.00
#
_symmetry.space_group_name_H-M   'P 1'
#
loop_
_entity.id
_entity.type
_entity.pdbx_description
1 polymer ?
#
loop_
_entity_poly.entity_id
_entity_poly.type
_entity_poly.pdbx_seq_one_letter_code
_entity_poly.pdbx_strand_id
1 'polypeptide(L)'
;MDLQDLKNDAQQKIDEVSKHIEDIKAKISSNPGELKDEVQEQLSHLENLKESMQKKYEELEDAAEDKLEDLKNSFSELSKKLPDSLKDGLDKLKNLFS
;
A
#
# COMPACT_ATOMS: atom_id res chain seq x y z
N MET A 1 -1.43 -2.43 21.83
CA MET A 1 -1.89 -2.33 20.44
C MET A 1 -2.98 -3.35 20.32
N ASP A 2 -4.16 -2.81 20.51
CA ASP A 2 -5.41 -3.52 20.68
C ASP A 2 -6.11 -3.54 19.31
N LEU A 3 -7.24 -4.25 19.19
CA LEU A 3 -7.93 -4.40 17.90
C LEU A 3 -8.18 -3.05 17.21
N GLN A 4 -8.59 -2.07 18.00
CA GLN A 4 -8.90 -0.73 17.51
C GLN A 4 -7.65 0.03 17.03
N ASP A 5 -6.52 -0.07 17.74
CA ASP A 5 -5.26 0.51 17.25
C ASP A 5 -4.82 -0.15 15.94
N LEU A 6 -4.98 -1.47 15.84
CA LEU A 6 -4.59 -2.22 14.65
C LEU A 6 -5.45 -1.86 13.44
N LYS A 7 -6.75 -1.68 13.64
CA LYS A 7 -7.66 -1.14 12.61
C LYS A 7 -7.22 0.26 12.18
N ASN A 8 -6.95 1.15 13.12
CA ASN A 8 -6.51 2.51 12.80
C ASN A 8 -5.19 2.52 12.03
N ASP A 9 -4.19 1.79 12.49
CA ASP A 9 -2.90 1.65 11.80
C ASP A 9 -3.10 1.08 10.39
N ALA A 10 -3.96 0.06 10.27
CA ALA A 10 -4.26 -0.55 8.99
C ALA A 10 -4.94 0.39 8.01
N GLN A 11 -5.95 1.12 8.46
CA GLN A 11 -6.60 2.15 7.67
C GLN A 11 -5.59 3.23 7.23
N GLN A 12 -4.76 3.73 8.16
CA GLN A 12 -3.75 4.73 7.83
C GLN A 12 -2.79 4.23 6.75
N LYS A 13 -2.30 2.99 6.85
CA LYS A 13 -1.39 2.40 5.87
C LYS A 13 -2.06 2.23 4.51
N ILE A 14 -3.31 1.77 4.46
CA ILE A 14 -4.10 1.66 3.22
C ILE A 14 -4.27 3.03 2.55
N ASP A 15 -4.53 4.08 3.34
CA ASP A 15 -4.58 5.46 2.87
C ASP A 15 -3.23 5.94 2.33
N GLU A 16 -2.12 5.62 2.98
CA GLU A 16 -0.77 5.94 2.50
C GLU A 16 -0.49 5.31 1.12
N VAL A 17 -0.83 4.03 0.92
CA VAL A 17 -0.70 3.38 -0.40
C VAL A 17 -1.60 4.02 -1.43
N SER A 18 -2.86 4.26 -1.07
CA SER A 18 -3.84 4.85 -1.98
C SER A 18 -3.36 6.21 -2.48
N LYS A 19 -2.86 7.06 -1.58
CA LYS A 19 -2.32 8.37 -1.93
C LYS A 19 -1.12 8.26 -2.86
N HIS A 20 -0.26 7.27 -2.66
CA HIS A 20 0.91 7.08 -3.51
C HIS A 20 0.56 6.53 -4.90
N ILE A 21 -0.40 5.62 -4.99
CA ILE A 21 -1.03 5.17 -6.24
C ILE A 21 -1.57 6.38 -7.01
N GLU A 22 -2.25 7.30 -6.33
CA GLU A 22 -2.78 8.51 -6.96
C GLU A 22 -1.68 9.48 -7.42
N ASP A 23 -0.63 9.68 -6.62
CA ASP A 23 0.53 10.50 -7.01
C ASP A 23 1.20 9.94 -8.27
N ILE A 24 1.40 8.62 -8.32
CA ILE A 24 1.90 7.91 -9.48
C ILE A 24 0.98 8.12 -10.70
N LYS A 25 -0.33 7.86 -10.56
CA LYS A 25 -1.30 8.05 -11.65
C LYS A 25 -1.28 9.50 -12.17
N ALA A 26 -1.25 10.49 -11.28
CA ALA A 26 -1.20 11.90 -11.62
C ALA A 26 0.07 12.28 -12.40
N LYS A 27 1.22 11.72 -11.98
CA LYS A 27 2.49 11.91 -12.71
C LYS A 27 2.45 11.29 -14.10
N ILE A 28 1.99 10.04 -14.23
CA ILE A 28 1.82 9.40 -15.55
C ILE A 28 0.90 10.21 -16.46
N SER A 29 -0.25 10.66 -15.93
CA SER A 29 -1.19 11.48 -16.71
C SER A 29 -0.57 12.78 -17.20
N SER A 30 0.41 13.32 -16.47
CA SER A 30 1.15 14.51 -16.91
C SER A 30 2.21 14.20 -17.98
N ASN A 31 2.66 12.95 -18.12
CA ASN A 31 3.71 12.58 -19.09
C ASN A 31 3.53 11.14 -19.65
N PRO A 32 2.49 10.91 -20.47
CA PRO A 32 2.06 9.56 -20.88
C PRO A 32 2.97 8.87 -21.92
N GLY A 33 4.02 9.54 -22.40
CA GLY A 33 4.79 9.13 -23.59
C GLY A 33 5.86 8.06 -23.36
N GLU A 34 6.46 7.97 -22.16
CA GLU A 34 7.65 7.12 -21.95
C GLU A 34 7.54 6.15 -20.76
N LEU A 35 6.46 6.20 -19.97
CA LEU A 35 6.49 5.71 -18.59
C LEU A 35 5.59 4.51 -18.30
N LYS A 36 5.02 3.86 -19.33
CA LYS A 36 3.93 2.91 -19.10
C LYS A 36 4.37 1.65 -18.38
N ASP A 37 5.40 0.94 -18.83
CA ASP A 37 5.70 -0.39 -18.31
C ASP A 37 6.23 -0.39 -16.87
N GLU A 38 7.28 0.39 -16.59
CA GLU A 38 7.85 0.50 -15.23
C GLU A 38 6.86 1.06 -14.21
N VAL A 39 6.07 2.06 -14.61
CA VAL A 39 5.11 2.65 -13.70
C VAL A 39 3.86 1.78 -13.55
N GLN A 40 3.42 1.06 -14.59
CA GLN A 40 2.35 0.06 -14.46
C GLN A 40 2.75 -1.07 -13.52
N GLU A 41 4.00 -1.52 -13.57
CA GLU A 41 4.51 -2.55 -12.65
C GLU A 41 4.42 -2.06 -11.20
N GLN A 42 4.90 -0.83 -10.94
CA GLN A 42 4.80 -0.22 -9.61
C GLN A 42 3.35 -0.01 -9.15
N LEU A 43 2.50 0.51 -10.03
CA LEU A 43 1.07 0.67 -9.76
C LEU A 43 0.43 -0.66 -9.39
N SER A 44 0.71 -1.70 -10.18
CA SER A 44 0.18 -3.04 -9.92
C SER A 44 0.69 -3.60 -8.59
N HIS A 45 1.97 -3.38 -8.28
CA HIS A 45 2.55 -3.81 -7.01
C HIS A 45 1.89 -3.12 -5.80
N LEU A 46 1.69 -1.80 -5.89
CA LEU A 46 1.03 -1.02 -4.84
C LEU A 46 -0.45 -1.33 -4.74
N GLU A 47 -1.15 -1.54 -5.85
CA GLU A 47 -2.57 -1.96 -5.86
C GLU A 47 -2.72 -3.34 -5.19
N ASN A 48 -1.84 -4.30 -5.49
CA ASN A 48 -1.83 -5.59 -4.80
C ASN A 48 -1.55 -5.46 -3.29
N LEU A 49 -0.63 -4.58 -2.90
CA LEU A 49 -0.31 -4.33 -1.50
C LEU A 49 -1.49 -3.70 -0.76
N LYS A 50 -2.13 -2.71 -1.38
CA LYS A 50 -3.37 -2.08 -0.89
C LYS A 50 -4.46 -3.11 -0.72
N GLU A 51 -4.73 -3.92 -1.74
CA GLU A 51 -5.80 -4.92 -1.72
C GLU A 51 -5.54 -5.98 -0.64
N SER A 52 -4.29 -6.42 -0.48
CA SER A 52 -3.87 -7.31 0.59
C SER A 52 -4.08 -6.70 1.98
N MET A 53 -3.79 -5.41 2.15
CA MET A 53 -4.03 -4.69 3.40
C MET A 53 -5.52 -4.49 3.67
N GLN A 54 -6.31 -4.13 2.66
CA GLN A 54 -7.76 -3.97 2.79
C GLN A 54 -8.42 -5.28 3.21
N LYS A 55 -8.05 -6.39 2.59
CA LYS A 55 -8.56 -7.71 2.98
C LYS A 55 -8.25 -8.02 4.45
N LYS A 56 -7.03 -7.75 4.90
CA LYS A 56 -6.68 -7.94 6.32
C LYS A 56 -7.41 -6.98 7.24
N TYR A 57 -7.67 -5.75 6.80
CA TYR A 57 -8.48 -4.80 7.55
C TYR A 57 -9.94 -5.27 7.70
N GLU A 58 -10.55 -5.79 6.64
CA GLU A 58 -11.89 -6.40 6.72
C GLU A 58 -11.89 -7.64 7.63
N GLU A 59 -10.86 -8.48 7.55
CA GLU A 59 -10.69 -9.61 8.47
C GLU A 59 -10.54 -9.13 9.92
N LEU A 60 -9.85 -8.01 10.17
CA LEU A 60 -9.78 -7.39 11.49
C LEU A 60 -11.12 -6.82 11.96
N GLU A 61 -11.97 -6.35 11.05
CA GLU A 61 -13.32 -5.91 11.38
C GLU A 61 -14.18 -7.05 11.94
N ASP A 62 -14.08 -8.23 11.33
CA ASP A 62 -14.82 -9.44 11.73
C ASP A 62 -14.08 -10.29 12.79
N ALA A 63 -12.80 -10.01 13.06
CA ALA A 63 -11.96 -10.84 13.93
C ALA A 63 -12.41 -10.80 15.39
N ALA A 64 -12.54 -12.01 15.96
CA ALA A 64 -12.52 -12.22 17.41
C ALA A 64 -11.09 -12.12 17.96
N GLU A 65 -10.95 -11.87 19.27
CA GLU A 65 -9.66 -11.72 19.96
C GLU A 65 -8.67 -12.87 19.68
N ASP A 66 -9.18 -14.09 19.52
CA ASP A 66 -8.38 -15.30 19.24
C ASP A 66 -7.62 -15.26 17.89
N LYS A 67 -8.16 -14.55 16.89
CA LYS A 67 -7.52 -14.40 15.55
C LYS A 67 -6.73 -13.10 15.39
N LEU A 68 -6.84 -12.20 16.36
CA LEU A 68 -6.25 -10.86 16.30
C LEU A 68 -4.73 -10.93 16.21
N GLU A 69 -4.08 -11.80 16.99
CA GLU A 69 -2.63 -11.95 16.95
C GLU A 69 -2.11 -12.37 15.58
N ASP A 70 -2.80 -13.31 14.93
CA ASP A 70 -2.43 -13.82 13.62
C ASP A 70 -2.54 -12.69 12.58
N LEU A 71 -3.69 -12.01 12.55
CA LEU A 71 -3.95 -10.86 11.66
C LEU A 71 -2.98 -9.71 11.90
N LYS A 72 -2.64 -9.43 13.16
CA LYS A 72 -1.68 -8.39 13.54
C LYS A 72 -0.31 -8.67 12.97
N ASN A 73 0.20 -9.89 13.16
CA ASN A 73 1.51 -10.27 12.65
C ASN A 73 1.52 -10.13 11.12
N SER A 74 0.50 -10.72 10.51
CA SER A 74 0.22 -10.66 9.08
C SER A 74 0.14 -9.24 8.51
N PHE A 75 -0.52 -8.31 9.21
CA PHE A 75 -0.66 -6.92 8.81
C PHE A 75 0.64 -6.15 9.01
N SER A 76 1.35 -6.41 10.11
CA SER A 76 2.64 -5.81 10.41
C SER A 76 3.70 -6.16 9.36
N GLU A 77 3.68 -7.37 8.82
CA GLU A 77 4.56 -7.77 7.71
C GLU A 77 4.29 -6.99 6.43
N LEU A 78 3.01 -6.78 6.07
CA LEU A 78 2.65 -5.94 4.92
C LEU A 78 3.06 -4.48 5.15
N SER A 79 2.82 -3.97 6.35
CA SER A 79 3.17 -2.60 6.74
C SER A 79 4.67 -2.34 6.72
N LYS A 80 5.49 -3.33 7.04
CA LYS A 80 6.95 -3.22 6.92
C LYS A 80 7.42 -3.13 5.47
N LYS A 81 6.71 -3.77 4.54
CA LYS A 81 7.01 -3.70 3.10
C LYS A 81 6.53 -2.39 2.48
N LEU A 82 5.53 -1.74 3.08
CA LEU A 82 4.97 -0.48 2.64
C LEU A 82 6.01 0.61 2.32
N PRO A 83 6.85 1.06 3.27
CA PRO A 83 7.79 2.14 3.02
C PRO A 83 8.79 1.79 1.92
N ASP A 84 9.18 0.52 1.80
CA ASP A 84 10.07 0.04 0.74
C ASP A 84 9.38 0.15 -0.64
N SER A 85 8.16 -0.37 -0.77
CA SER A 85 7.37 -0.29 -2.01
C SER A 85 7.08 1.16 -2.42
N LEU A 86 6.72 2.02 -1.45
CA LEU A 86 6.47 3.44 -1.69
C LEU A 86 7.73 4.17 -2.12
N LYS A 87 8.86 3.89 -1.46
CA LYS A 87 10.14 4.49 -1.81
C LYS A 87 10.58 4.06 -3.20
N ASP A 88 10.48 2.78 -3.52
CA ASP A 88 10.83 2.23 -4.84
C ASP A 88 10.00 2.87 -5.96
N GLY A 89 8.68 2.98 -5.76
CA GLY A 89 7.79 3.66 -6.70
C GLY A 89 8.14 5.14 -6.91
N LEU A 90 8.46 5.85 -5.83
CA LEU A 90 8.88 7.25 -5.89
C LEU A 90 10.26 7.43 -6.55
N ASP A 91 11.23 6.55 -6.28
CA ASP A 91 12.57 6.58 -6.88
C ASP A 91 12.48 6.31 -8.38
N LYS A 92 11.71 5.29 -8.80
CA LYS A 92 11.43 5.00 -10.20
C LYS A 92 10.78 6.18 -10.89
N LEU A 93 9.70 6.73 -10.32
CA LEU A 93 9.10 7.96 -10.84
C LEU A 93 10.14 9.08 -10.96
N LYS A 94 10.91 9.35 -9.90
CA LYS A 94 11.88 10.44 -9.92
C LYS A 94 12.91 10.25 -11.04
N ASN A 95 13.41 9.03 -11.26
CA ASN A 95 14.35 8.72 -12.32
C ASN A 95 13.74 8.89 -13.73
N LEU A 96 12.45 8.62 -13.86
CA LEU A 96 11.69 8.78 -15.10
C LEU A 96 11.35 10.24 -15.46
N PHE A 97 11.32 11.13 -14.46
CA PHE A 97 11.00 12.55 -14.61
C PHE A 97 12.20 13.50 -14.42
N SER A 98 13.40 12.96 -14.15
CA SER A 98 14.63 13.74 -13.95
C SER A 98 15.40 13.96 -15.24
#